data_AF-A0A970RG73-F1
#
_entry.id   AF-A0A970RG73-F1
#
_cell.length_a   1.000
_cell.length_b   1.000
_cell.length_c   1.000
_cell.angle_alpha   90.00
_cell.angle_beta   90.00
_cell.angle_gamma   90.00
#
_symmetry.space_group_name_H-M   'P 1'
#
loop_
_entity.id
_entity.type
_entity.pdbx_description
1 polymer ?
#
loop_
_entity_poly.entity_id
_entity_poly.type
_entity_poly.pdbx_seq_one_letter_code
_entity_poly.pdbx_strand_id
1 'polypeptide(L)' 'MPELEIKGGAAMEIHLNADEIEELKSLMAEDEFAGAVEDYAREMFLEGMSYHKARQAGGYLHPEEK' A
#
# COMPACT_ATOMS: atom_id res chain seq x y z
N MET A 1 -5.94 -4.75 23.73
CA MET A 1 -5.17 -4.73 22.47
C MET A 1 -5.03 -3.27 22.09
N PRO A 2 -3.84 -2.74 21.77
CA PRO A 2 -3.74 -1.34 21.38
C PRO A 2 -4.10 -1.20 19.89
N GLU A 3 -5.18 -0.48 19.61
CA GLU A 3 -5.51 0.04 18.27
C GLU A 3 -4.90 1.43 18.12
N LEU A 4 -4.38 1.74 16.92
CA LEU A 4 -3.86 3.05 16.57
C LEU A 4 -4.91 3.79 15.74
N GLU A 5 -5.29 5.00 16.17
CA GLU A 5 -6.29 5.85 15.50
C GLU A 5 -5.62 7.14 14.99
N ILE A 6 -5.70 7.42 13.69
CA ILE A 6 -5.03 8.57 13.04
C ILE A 6 -6.09 9.55 12.51
N LYS A 7 -6.12 10.79 13.03
CA LYS A 7 -7.06 11.85 12.61
C LYS A 7 -6.39 13.00 11.85
N GLY A 8 -6.77 13.18 10.59
CA GLY A 8 -6.46 14.37 9.77
C GLY A 8 -7.32 14.42 8.49
N GLY A 9 -7.98 15.56 8.24
CA GLY A 9 -9.05 15.79 7.24
C GLY A 9 -9.04 14.92 5.96
N ALA A 10 -10.20 14.33 5.66
CA ALA A 10 -10.38 13.21 4.71
C ALA A 10 -9.43 12.02 5.00
N ALA A 11 -9.38 11.62 6.27
CA ALA A 11 -8.51 10.56 6.76
C ALA A 11 -8.95 9.21 6.18
N MET A 12 -8.19 8.69 5.21
CA MET A 12 -8.20 7.26 4.96
C MET A 12 -7.55 6.58 6.18
N GLU A 13 -8.34 5.80 6.90
CA GLU A 13 -7.88 4.98 8.03
C GLU A 13 -7.52 3.58 7.49
N ILE A 14 -6.29 3.15 7.73
CA ILE A 14 -5.82 1.79 7.41
C ILE A 14 -5.63 1.06 8.73
N HIS A 15 -6.38 -0.01 8.93
CA HIS A 15 -6.26 -0.87 10.10
C HIS A 15 -5.37 -2.05 9.74
N LEU A 16 -4.24 -2.17 10.44
CA LEU A 16 -3.28 -3.25 10.27
C LEU A 16 -3.12 -3.99 11.58
N ASN A 17 -3.04 -5.32 11.50
CA ASN A 17 -2.65 -6.15 12.62
C ASN A 17 -1.12 -6.15 12.79
N ALA A 18 -0.64 -6.75 13.89
CA ALA A 18 0.79 -6.74 14.21
C ALA A 18 1.65 -7.45 13.16
N ASP A 19 1.16 -8.56 12.58
CA ASP A 19 1.91 -9.33 11.59
C ASP A 19 2.00 -8.53 10.27
N GLU A 20 0.90 -7.88 9.86
CA GLU A 20 0.87 -6.99 8.68
C GLU A 20 1.83 -5.80 8.83
N ILE A 21 1.99 -5.26 10.04
CA ILE A 21 2.96 -4.19 10.33
C ILE A 21 4.41 -4.68 10.15
N GLU A 22 4.71 -5.90 10.57
CA GLU A 22 6.06 -6.48 10.42
C GLU A 22 6.37 -6.82 8.95
N GLU A 23 5.38 -7.29 8.19
CA GLU A 23 5.49 -7.46 6.74
C GLU A 23 5.77 -6.11 6.05
N LEU A 24 5.03 -5.05 6.41
CA LEU A 24 5.25 -3.70 5.88
C LEU A 24 6.65 -3.17 6.18
N LYS A 25 7.18 -3.38 7.38
CA LYS A 25 8.55 -2.97 7.72
C LYS A 25 9.59 -3.74 6.91
N SER A 26 9.33 -5.00 6.60
CA SER A 26 10.23 -5.82 5.77
C SER A 26 10.28 -5.25 4.35
N LEU A 27 9.12 -4.91 3.78
CA LEU A 27 9.03 -4.25 2.47
C LEU A 27 9.69 -2.87 2.47
N MET A 28 9.49 -2.05 3.51
CA MET A 28 10.19 -0.76 3.66
C MET A 28 11.71 -0.93 3.63
N ALA A 29 12.24 -1.99 4.25
CA ALA A 29 13.67 -2.26 4.26
C ALA A 29 14.18 -2.69 2.87
N GLU A 30 13.39 -3.47 2.14
CA GLU A 30 13.70 -3.87 0.75
C GLU A 30 13.72 -2.66 -0.20
N ASP A 31 12.79 -1.72 -0.01
CA ASP A 31 12.66 -0.50 -0.82
C ASP A 31 13.58 0.64 -0.37
N GLU A 32 14.44 0.41 0.63
CA GLU A 32 15.31 1.44 1.25
C GLU A 32 14.50 2.68 1.75
N PHE A 33 13.25 2.47 2.15
CA PHE A 33 12.34 3.53 2.56
C PHE A 33 12.57 3.91 4.03
N ALA A 34 12.90 5.19 4.28
CA ALA A 34 13.27 5.71 5.61
C ALA A 34 12.15 6.50 6.33
N GLY A 35 10.94 6.56 5.77
CA GLY A 35 9.81 7.31 6.33
C GLY A 35 9.01 6.56 7.40
N ALA A 36 7.83 7.06 7.74
CA ALA A 36 6.94 6.40 8.68
C ALA A 36 6.22 5.20 8.03
N VAL A 37 5.94 4.16 8.82
CA VAL A 37 5.17 2.96 8.37
C VAL A 37 3.80 3.37 7.83
N GLU A 38 3.17 4.38 8.44
CA GLU A 38 1.85 4.89 8.00
C GLU A 38 1.89 5.53 6.61
N ASP A 39 2.97 6.24 6.29
CA ASP A 39 3.15 6.88 4.98
C ASP A 39 3.36 5.82 3.91
N TYR A 40 4.23 4.85 4.19
CA TYR A 40 4.49 3.73 3.29
C TYR A 40 3.23 2.88 3.05
N ALA A 41 2.46 2.57 4.09
CA ALA A 41 1.19 1.85 3.95
C ALA A 41 0.18 2.60 3.07
N ARG A 42 0.12 3.93 3.16
CA ARG A 42 -0.72 4.76 2.30
C ARG A 42 -0.24 4.73 0.85
N GLU A 43 1.06 4.84 0.62
CA GLU A 43 1.65 4.78 -0.72
C GLU A 43 1.35 3.44 -1.40
N MET A 44 1.61 2.32 -0.71
CA MET A 44 1.32 0.97 -1.21
C MET A 44 -0.16 0.75 -1.52
N PHE A 45 -1.06 1.26 -0.67
CA PHE A 45 -2.49 1.18 -0.93
C PHE A 45 -2.90 1.96 -2.19
N LEU A 46 -2.39 3.19 -2.34
CA LEU A 46 -2.68 4.03 -3.51
C LEU A 46 -2.10 3.43 -4.80
N GLU A 47 -0.90 2.85 -4.72
CA GLU A 47 -0.27 2.15 -5.83
C GLU A 47 -1.10 0.92 -6.24
N GLY A 48 -1.51 0.09 -5.28
CA GLY A 48 -2.40 -1.06 -5.55
C GLY A 48 -3.72 -0.66 -6.21
N MET A 49 -4.34 0.44 -5.77
CA MET A 49 -5.52 1.00 -6.43
C MET A 49 -5.25 1.48 -7.86
N SER A 50 -4.09 2.09 -8.10
CA SER A 50 -3.65 2.52 -9.43
C SER A 50 -3.53 1.32 -10.38
N TYR A 51 -2.85 0.25 -9.95
CA TYR A 51 -2.75 -1.00 -10.72
C TYR A 51 -4.11 -1.62 -11.00
N HIS A 52 -5.01 -1.65 -10.02
CA HIS A 52 -6.36 -2.18 -10.20
C HIS A 52 -7.14 -1.39 -11.27
N LYS A 53 -7.08 -0.05 -11.23
CA LYS A 53 -7.72 0.81 -12.23
C LYS A 53 -7.10 0.63 -13.62
N ALA A 54 -5.78 0.54 -13.70
CA ALA A 54 -5.07 0.28 -14.96
C ALA A 54 -5.51 -1.05 -15.57
N ARG A 55 -5.62 -2.12 -14.76
CA ARG A 55 -6.13 -3.43 -15.19
C ARG A 55 -7.57 -3.35 -15.71
N GLN A 56 -8.47 -2.66 -15.00
CA GLN A 56 -9.86 -2.48 -15.44
C GLN A 56 -9.98 -1.69 -16.74
N ALA A 57 -9.08 -0.73 -16.96
CA ALA A 57 -9.01 0.04 -18.20
C ALA A 57 -8.43 -0.75 -19.40
N GLY A 58 -8.10 -2.03 -19.23
CA GLY A 58 -7.48 -2.88 -20.26
C GLY A 58 -5.95 -2.80 -20.32
N GLY A 59 -5.31 -2.27 -19.27
CA GLY A 59 -3.88 -1.90 -19.23
C GLY A 59 -2.85 -3.03 -19.12
N TYR A 60 -3.23 -4.28 -19.33
CA TYR A 60 -2.28 -5.35 -19.69
C TYR A 60 -2.84 -6.13 -20.88
N LEU A 61 -2.85 -5.49 -22.05
CA LEU A 61 -2.63 -6.24 -23.29
C LEU A 61 -1.19 -6.74 -23.22
N HIS A 62 -1.01 -8.00 -22.85
CA HIS A 62 0.25 -8.71 -23.11
C HIS A 62 0.51 -8.64 -24.62
N PRO A 63 1.59 -7.98 -25.11
CA PRO A 63 1.97 -8.02 -26.52
C PRO A 63 2.72 -9.31 -26.89
N GLU A 64 2.52 -10.39 -26.13
CA GLU A 64 3.17 -11.68 -26.35
C GLU A 64 2.14 -12.80 -26.47
N GLU A 65 1.22 -12.66 -27.43
CA GLU A 65 0.63 -13.80 -28.13
C GLU A 65 0.82 -13.55 -29.63
N LYS A 66 1.97 -13.97 -30.16
CA LYS A 66 2.21 -14.17 -31.58
C LYS A 66 2.53 -15.64 -31.84
#